data_AF-A0A7X6FUD5-F1
#
_entry.id   AF-A0A7X6FUD5-F1
#
_cell.length_a   1.000
_cell.length_b   1.000
_cell.length_c   1.000
_cell.angle_alpha   90.00
_cell.angle_beta   90.00
_cell.angle_gamma   90.00
#
_symmetry.space_group_name_H-M   'P 1'
#
loop_
_entity.id
_entity.type
_entity.pdbx_description
1 polymer ?
#
loop_
_entity_poly.entity_id
_entity_poly.type
_entity_poly.pdbx_seq_one_letter_code
_entity_poly.pdbx_strand_id
1 'polypeptide(L)'
;MDFDDKDDEAPQMAISIGERFGVPIRTSLFVDMEKDFMEMVSISGAAYQIGERPLFAKLIRKHPRLFRPLLHGWEIDVGWVGLVDQYFDVVDRVVPDDVNFDVVQIKEKFGGLRLHCRPVRQSEDAPTFFALDEISSGLSIRPQPRNQEEWEKELVAARILAEQRSFFVCERCGQPGRLRVRDGFYFTACDAHATQDGKIAEIVEVQSVIRIDGRRMKYDAERDEMVEVERILRRSKA
;
A
#
# COMPACT_ATOMS: atom_id res chain seq x y z
N MET A 1 35.52 30.68 3.42
CA MET A 1 35.75 29.33 2.85
C MET A 1 34.41 28.93 2.32
N ASP A 2 34.19 29.27 1.06
CA ASP A 2 33.02 28.88 0.30
C ASP A 2 33.06 27.36 0.09
N PHE A 3 31.92 26.70 0.29
CA PHE A 3 31.79 25.24 0.22
C PHE A 3 31.50 24.74 -1.21
N ASP A 4 31.65 25.58 -2.24
CA ASP A 4 31.22 25.28 -3.62
C ASP A 4 32.32 24.72 -4.54
N ASP A 5 33.59 24.69 -4.13
CA ASP A 5 34.70 24.35 -5.06
C ASP A 5 35.13 22.87 -5.06
N LYS A 6 34.35 21.94 -4.48
CA LYS A 6 34.71 20.50 -4.43
C LYS A 6 33.70 19.53 -5.06
N ASP A 7 32.62 20.03 -5.66
CA ASP A 7 31.62 19.17 -6.30
C ASP A 7 32.09 18.61 -7.66
N ASP A 8 33.11 19.19 -8.29
CA ASP A 8 33.62 18.73 -9.58
C ASP A 8 34.49 17.46 -9.50
N GLU A 9 35.05 17.14 -8.33
CA GLU A 9 35.92 15.96 -8.13
C GLU A 9 35.15 14.73 -7.61
N ALA A 10 33.97 14.93 -7.01
CA ALA A 10 33.15 13.85 -6.44
C ALA A 10 32.67 12.80 -7.46
N PRO A 11 32.28 13.16 -8.71
CA PRO A 11 31.89 12.19 -9.73
C PRO A 11 33.06 11.27 -10.15
N GLN A 12 34.25 11.84 -10.29
CA GLN A 12 35.47 11.11 -10.68
C GLN A 12 35.92 10.14 -9.59
N MET A 13 35.85 10.58 -8.32
CA MET A 13 36.09 9.73 -7.16
C MET A 13 35.12 8.54 -7.12
N ALA A 14 33.82 8.77 -7.37
CA ALA A 14 32.80 7.73 -7.39
C ALA A 14 33.02 6.71 -8.51
N ILE A 15 33.37 7.16 -9.73
CA ILE A 15 33.71 6.26 -10.85
C ILE A 15 34.91 5.37 -10.51
N SER A 16 35.98 5.95 -9.94
CA SER A 16 37.19 5.20 -9.57
C SER A 16 36.94 4.11 -8.52
N ILE A 17 36.02 4.37 -7.58
CA ILE A 17 35.60 3.39 -6.57
C ILE A 17 34.77 2.28 -7.23
N GLY A 18 33.85 2.63 -8.13
CA GLY A 18 33.04 1.68 -8.88
C GLY A 18 33.87 0.69 -9.69
N GLU A 19 34.85 1.18 -10.46
CA GLU A 19 35.75 0.34 -11.25
C GLU A 19 36.59 -0.62 -10.38
N ARG A 20 37.04 -0.15 -9.21
CA ARG A 20 37.83 -0.96 -8.26
C ARG A 20 37.05 -2.15 -7.69
N PHE A 21 35.73 -2.03 -7.56
CA PHE A 21 34.86 -3.08 -7.01
C PHE A 21 34.03 -3.80 -8.08
N GLY A 22 34.23 -3.49 -9.37
CA GLY A 22 33.47 -4.08 -10.47
C GLY A 22 31.99 -3.67 -10.48
N VAL A 23 31.65 -2.53 -9.88
CA VAL A 23 30.29 -2.00 -9.81
C VAL A 23 30.23 -0.73 -10.67
N PRO A 24 29.57 -0.73 -11.84
CA PRO A 24 29.54 0.45 -12.70
C PRO A 24 28.75 1.58 -12.04
N ILE A 25 29.43 2.69 -11.70
CA ILE A 25 28.79 3.90 -11.18
C ILE A 25 28.55 4.85 -12.35
N ARG A 26 27.27 5.04 -12.72
CA ARG A 26 26.83 6.02 -13.72
C ARG A 26 26.62 7.37 -13.05
N THR A 27 27.37 8.38 -13.44
CA THR A 27 27.15 9.77 -13.02
C THR A 27 26.26 10.43 -14.08
N SER A 28 24.94 10.31 -13.93
CA SER A 28 23.99 10.96 -14.85
C SER A 28 23.90 12.46 -14.56
N LEU A 29 24.11 13.29 -15.56
CA LEU A 29 23.75 14.72 -15.50
C LEU A 29 22.23 14.85 -15.42
N PHE A 30 21.73 15.93 -14.82
CA PHE A 30 20.31 16.15 -14.51
C PHE A 30 19.35 15.95 -15.70
N VAL A 31 19.82 16.13 -16.93
CA VAL A 31 19.03 15.99 -18.17
C VAL A 31 18.88 14.52 -18.60
N ASP A 32 19.82 13.66 -18.20
CA ASP A 32 19.79 12.22 -18.48
C ASP A 32 19.00 11.46 -17.41
N MET A 33 18.74 12.08 -16.24
CA MET A 33 17.91 11.46 -15.20
C MET A 33 16.49 11.17 -15.67
N GLU A 34 15.89 11.94 -16.58
CA GLU A 34 14.53 11.66 -17.07
C GLU A 34 14.52 10.41 -17.97
N LYS A 35 15.56 10.23 -18.77
CA LYS A 35 15.72 9.07 -19.65
C LYS A 35 16.12 7.83 -18.85
N ASP A 36 17.08 7.96 -17.93
CA ASP A 36 17.50 6.90 -17.03
C ASP A 36 16.39 6.53 -16.04
N PHE A 37 15.54 7.48 -15.64
CA PHE A 37 14.30 7.23 -14.90
C PHE A 37 13.29 6.48 -15.75
N MET A 38 13.08 6.87 -17.00
CA MET A 38 12.19 6.12 -17.91
C MET A 38 12.73 4.72 -18.21
N GLU A 39 14.05 4.54 -18.28
CA GLU A 39 14.73 3.25 -18.45
C GLU A 39 14.65 2.41 -17.15
N MET A 40 14.82 3.02 -15.98
CA MET A 40 14.61 2.39 -14.67
C MET A 40 13.14 2.03 -14.41
N VAL A 41 12.18 2.84 -14.83
CA VAL A 41 10.74 2.54 -14.82
C VAL A 41 10.41 1.43 -15.83
N SER A 42 11.20 1.32 -16.90
CA SER A 42 11.14 0.18 -17.84
C SER A 42 11.73 -1.10 -17.26
N ILE A 43 12.62 -0.99 -16.26
CA ILE A 43 13.31 -2.13 -15.62
C ILE A 43 12.62 -2.51 -14.28
N SER A 44 12.01 -1.58 -13.56
CA SER A 44 11.36 -1.78 -12.26
C SER A 44 9.83 -1.89 -12.41
N GLY A 45 9.30 -3.11 -12.43
CA GLY A 45 7.90 -3.45 -12.13
C GLY A 45 6.79 -2.94 -13.08
N ALA A 46 6.81 -1.67 -13.49
CA ALA A 46 5.80 -1.01 -14.31
C ALA A 46 5.80 -1.47 -15.77
N ALA A 47 6.92 -2.02 -16.27
CA ALA A 47 6.99 -2.60 -17.61
C ALA A 47 6.19 -3.91 -17.76
N TYR A 48 5.93 -4.65 -16.68
CA TYR A 48 5.09 -5.86 -16.74
C TYR A 48 3.60 -5.56 -16.99
N GLN A 49 3.15 -4.33 -16.72
CA GLN A 49 1.72 -3.96 -16.74
C GLN A 49 1.28 -3.22 -18.03
N ILE A 50 2.14 -3.12 -19.05
CA ILE A 50 1.81 -2.37 -20.29
C ILE A 50 0.55 -2.92 -20.99
N GLY A 51 0.30 -4.23 -20.92
CA GLY A 51 -0.92 -4.87 -21.44
C GLY A 51 -2.17 -4.73 -20.57
N GLU A 52 -2.01 -4.31 -19.32
CA GLU A 52 -3.07 -4.32 -18.29
C GLU A 52 -3.60 -2.92 -17.97
N ARG A 53 -2.98 -1.89 -18.57
CA ARG A 53 -3.40 -0.48 -18.56
C ARG A 53 -4.90 -0.24 -18.77
N PRO A 54 -5.66 -1.01 -19.60
CA PRO A 54 -7.09 -0.78 -19.77
C PRO A 54 -7.91 -1.01 -18.50
N LEU A 55 -7.56 -2.00 -17.67
CA LEU A 55 -8.28 -2.32 -16.43
C LEU A 55 -8.07 -1.21 -15.40
N PHE A 56 -6.81 -0.81 -15.21
CA PHE A 56 -6.47 0.32 -14.34
C PHE A 56 -7.08 1.65 -14.83
N ALA A 57 -7.09 1.90 -16.15
CA ALA A 57 -7.74 3.08 -16.70
C ALA A 57 -9.26 3.07 -16.49
N LYS A 58 -9.92 1.90 -16.60
CA LYS A 58 -11.35 1.77 -16.31
C LYS A 58 -11.63 2.06 -14.83
N LEU A 59 -10.80 1.53 -13.94
CA LEU A 59 -10.91 1.75 -12.50
C LEU A 59 -10.76 3.23 -12.15
N ILE A 60 -9.73 3.91 -12.67
CA ILE A 60 -9.50 5.34 -12.46
C ILE A 60 -10.65 6.20 -13.00
N ARG A 61 -11.24 5.82 -14.15
CA ARG A 61 -12.41 6.52 -14.70
C ARG A 61 -13.67 6.35 -13.85
N LYS A 62 -13.84 5.16 -13.25
CA LYS A 62 -15.00 4.85 -12.40
C LYS A 62 -14.94 5.60 -11.08
N HIS A 63 -13.75 5.74 -10.50
CA HIS A 63 -13.55 6.35 -9.19
C HIS A 63 -12.65 7.59 -9.30
N PRO A 64 -13.22 8.80 -9.44
CA PRO A 64 -12.44 10.04 -9.54
C PRO A 64 -11.54 10.29 -8.32
N ARG A 65 -11.91 9.77 -7.14
CA ARG A 65 -11.12 9.84 -5.90
C ARG A 65 -9.82 9.03 -5.95
N LEU A 66 -9.63 8.16 -6.96
CA LEU A 66 -8.35 7.49 -7.23
C LEU A 66 -7.30 8.40 -7.90
N PHE A 67 -7.69 9.58 -8.41
CA PHE A 67 -6.86 10.37 -9.35
C PHE A 67 -5.64 11.07 -8.73
N ARG A 68 -5.19 10.65 -7.54
CA ARG A 68 -3.93 11.08 -6.93
C ARG A 68 -3.22 9.90 -6.29
N PRO A 69 -2.49 9.12 -7.09
CA PRO A 69 -1.05 9.18 -6.87
C PRO A 69 -0.29 9.37 -8.19
N LEU A 70 0.86 10.04 -8.08
CA LEU A 70 1.96 9.90 -9.01
C LEU A 70 2.15 8.39 -9.31
N LEU A 71 2.45 8.05 -10.56
CA LEU A 71 2.49 6.69 -11.16
C LEU A 71 3.32 5.60 -10.41
N HIS A 72 3.87 5.90 -9.23
CA HIS A 72 4.67 5.03 -8.35
C HIS A 72 3.86 4.34 -7.23
N GLY A 73 2.55 4.56 -7.15
CA GLY A 73 1.73 4.07 -6.02
C GLY A 73 1.09 2.70 -6.21
N TRP A 74 1.28 2.03 -7.36
CA TRP A 74 0.53 0.81 -7.74
C TRP A 74 1.49 -0.38 -7.90
N GLU A 75 1.59 -1.19 -6.85
CA GLU A 75 2.46 -2.37 -6.79
C GLU A 75 1.60 -3.62 -6.55
N ILE A 76 0.55 -3.79 -7.35
CA ILE A 76 -0.39 -4.92 -7.28
C ILE A 76 -0.58 -5.56 -8.65
N ASP A 77 -0.98 -6.82 -8.65
CA ASP A 77 -1.24 -7.59 -9.86
C ASP A 77 -2.76 -7.57 -10.22
N VAL A 78 -3.10 -7.85 -11.48
CA VAL A 78 -4.45 -7.59 -12.05
C VAL A 78 -5.58 -8.34 -11.39
N GLY A 79 -5.29 -9.50 -10.78
CA GLY A 79 -6.26 -10.29 -10.06
C GLY A 79 -6.84 -9.58 -8.84
N TRP A 80 -6.17 -8.56 -8.31
CA TRP A 80 -6.66 -7.76 -7.19
C TRP A 80 -7.34 -6.45 -7.59
N VAL A 81 -7.35 -6.10 -8.88
CA VAL A 81 -8.04 -4.88 -9.36
C VAL A 81 -9.51 -4.87 -8.95
N GLY A 82 -10.19 -6.03 -8.98
CA GLY A 82 -11.58 -6.13 -8.53
C GLY A 82 -11.78 -5.88 -7.03
N LEU A 83 -10.79 -6.20 -6.19
CA LEU A 83 -10.85 -5.91 -4.75
C LEU A 83 -10.69 -4.41 -4.49
N VAL A 84 -9.79 -3.76 -5.24
CA VAL A 84 -9.64 -2.30 -5.20
C VAL A 84 -10.92 -1.62 -5.68
N ASP A 85 -11.51 -2.09 -6.78
CA ASP A 85 -12.79 -1.60 -7.32
C ASP A 85 -13.90 -1.60 -6.26
N GLN A 86 -14.09 -2.74 -5.59
CA GLN A 86 -15.09 -2.89 -4.53
C GLN A 86 -14.82 -1.98 -3.33
N TYR A 87 -13.55 -1.79 -2.96
CA TYR A 87 -13.19 -0.87 -1.89
C TYR A 87 -13.56 0.58 -2.27
N PHE A 88 -13.23 1.00 -3.49
CA PHE A 88 -13.52 2.35 -3.94
C PHE A 88 -15.02 2.61 -4.21
N ASP A 89 -15.81 1.57 -4.52
CA ASP A 89 -17.28 1.67 -4.49
C ASP A 89 -17.81 2.08 -3.10
N VAL A 90 -17.19 1.58 -2.02
CA VAL A 90 -17.54 2.02 -0.67
C VAL A 90 -17.02 3.44 -0.41
N VAL A 91 -15.77 3.75 -0.79
CA VAL A 91 -15.20 5.09 -0.64
C VAL A 91 -16.11 6.15 -1.25
N ASP A 92 -16.50 5.98 -2.51
CA ASP A 92 -17.34 6.93 -3.23
C ASP A 92 -18.76 7.05 -2.66
N ARG A 93 -19.24 6.02 -1.96
CA ARG A 93 -20.55 6.03 -1.30
C ARG A 93 -20.53 6.70 0.07
N VAL A 94 -19.49 6.47 0.88
CA VAL A 94 -19.48 6.84 2.31
C VAL A 94 -18.72 8.12 2.59
N VAL A 95 -17.68 8.43 1.80
CA VAL A 95 -16.85 9.62 2.03
C VAL A 95 -17.59 10.85 1.53
N PRO A 96 -17.87 11.86 2.38
CA PRO A 96 -18.55 13.08 1.96
C PRO A 96 -17.83 13.85 0.84
N ASP A 97 -18.59 14.58 0.02
CA ASP A 97 -18.05 15.34 -1.12
C ASP A 97 -17.13 16.50 -0.72
N ASP A 98 -17.30 17.05 0.49
CA ASP A 98 -16.47 18.10 1.05
C ASP A 98 -15.15 17.59 1.67
N VAL A 99 -15.00 16.27 1.78
CA VAL A 99 -13.80 15.60 2.32
C VAL A 99 -12.90 15.17 1.16
N ASN A 100 -11.66 15.66 1.17
CA ASN A 100 -10.63 15.20 0.24
C ASN A 100 -10.21 13.77 0.58
N PHE A 101 -9.73 13.02 -0.40
CA PHE A 101 -9.28 11.63 -0.22
C PHE A 101 -7.93 11.42 -0.87
N ASP A 102 -6.94 11.04 -0.07
CA ASP A 102 -5.57 10.80 -0.51
C ASP A 102 -5.33 9.29 -0.65
N VAL A 103 -4.82 8.89 -1.81
CA VAL A 103 -4.33 7.54 -2.08
C VAL A 103 -2.80 7.58 -2.05
N VAL A 104 -2.20 7.18 -0.93
CA VAL A 104 -0.74 7.25 -0.75
C VAL A 104 -0.07 6.10 -1.51
N GLN A 105 -0.53 4.87 -1.27
CA GLN A 105 0.03 3.67 -1.88
C GLN A 105 -0.96 2.51 -1.86
N ILE A 106 -0.98 1.74 -2.93
CA ILE A 106 -1.69 0.46 -3.06
C ILE A 106 -0.65 -0.57 -3.48
N LYS A 107 -0.34 -1.52 -2.59
CA LYS A 107 0.75 -2.47 -2.82
C LYS A 107 0.46 -3.87 -2.32
N GLU A 108 1.20 -4.82 -2.85
CA GLU A 108 1.42 -6.12 -2.25
C GLU A 108 2.38 -6.01 -1.06
N LYS A 109 2.06 -6.72 0.03
CA LYS A 109 2.97 -6.94 1.15
C LYS A 109 2.69 -8.27 1.86
N PHE A 110 3.65 -9.19 1.80
CA PHE A 110 3.58 -10.53 2.39
C PHE A 110 2.43 -11.39 1.83
N GLY A 111 2.23 -11.33 0.52
CA GLY A 111 1.18 -12.00 -0.24
C GLY A 111 -0.23 -11.47 -0.02
N GLY A 112 -0.37 -10.26 0.55
CA GLY A 112 -1.66 -9.61 0.71
C GLY A 112 -1.64 -8.15 0.28
N LEU A 113 -2.82 -7.63 -0.05
CA LEU A 113 -3.07 -6.25 -0.43
C LEU A 113 -2.92 -5.32 0.78
N ARG A 114 -2.33 -4.13 0.55
CA ARG A 114 -2.28 -3.02 1.50
C ARG A 114 -2.80 -1.75 0.84
N LEU A 115 -3.77 -1.12 1.49
CA LEU A 115 -4.46 0.08 1.03
C LEU A 115 -4.09 1.24 1.95
N HIS A 116 -3.06 2.00 1.58
CA HIS A 116 -2.66 3.22 2.28
C HIS A 116 -3.46 4.41 1.73
N CYS A 117 -4.74 4.48 2.08
CA CYS A 117 -5.62 5.59 1.74
C CYS A 117 -6.08 6.31 3.01
N ARG A 118 -6.28 7.63 2.94
CA ARG A 118 -6.78 8.43 4.08
C ARG A 118 -7.69 9.56 3.61
N PRO A 119 -8.77 9.87 4.33
CA PRO A 119 -9.48 11.13 4.15
C PRO A 119 -8.61 12.30 4.65
N VAL A 120 -8.72 13.46 4.02
CA VAL A 120 -8.06 14.71 4.39
C VAL A 120 -9.13 15.77 4.60
N ARG A 121 -9.22 16.30 5.83
CA ARG A 121 -10.13 17.40 6.15
C ARG A 121 -9.41 18.73 5.92
N GLN A 122 -10.13 19.70 5.36
CA GLN A 122 -9.59 21.04 5.06
C GLN A 122 -9.01 21.77 6.28
N SER A 123 -9.36 21.36 7.51
CA SER A 123 -8.88 21.98 8.76
C SER A 123 -7.62 21.35 9.36
N GLU A 124 -7.12 20.22 8.84
CA GLU A 124 -5.98 19.49 9.45
C GLU A 124 -4.60 19.90 8.88
N ASP A 125 -4.60 20.67 7.78
CA ASP A 125 -3.38 21.23 7.17
C ASP A 125 -3.28 22.76 7.30
N ALA A 126 -3.97 23.40 8.26
CA ALA A 126 -3.47 24.70 8.70
C ALA A 126 -2.11 24.42 9.35
N PRO A 127 -0.97 24.85 8.79
CA PRO A 127 0.30 24.60 9.43
C PRO A 127 0.21 25.24 10.82
N THR A 128 0.31 24.43 11.86
CA THR A 128 0.55 24.85 13.25
C THR A 128 1.99 25.39 13.38
N PHE A 129 2.40 26.23 12.42
CA PHE A 129 3.69 26.88 12.30
C PHE A 129 3.59 28.40 12.55
N PHE A 130 2.37 28.95 12.71
CA PHE A 130 2.15 30.36 13.06
C PHE A 130 1.37 30.56 14.38
N ALA A 131 1.71 29.80 15.41
CA ALA A 131 1.36 30.15 16.80
C ALA A 131 2.61 30.08 17.69
N LEU A 132 3.72 30.63 17.19
CA LEU A 132 4.96 30.81 17.95
C LEU A 132 5.11 32.22 18.50
N ASP A 133 4.01 32.95 18.71
CA ASP A 133 4.00 34.10 19.61
C ASP A 133 2.72 34.08 20.45
N GLU A 134 2.90 34.13 21.77
CA GLU A 134 1.88 34.24 22.84
C GLU A 134 1.12 32.98 23.30
N ILE A 135 1.84 31.95 23.81
CA ILE A 135 1.35 31.20 24.98
C ILE A 135 2.49 31.09 26.00
N SER A 136 2.68 32.15 26.80
CA SER A 136 3.43 32.08 28.06
C SER A 136 2.61 31.41 29.19
N SER A 137 1.54 30.70 28.85
CA SER A 137 0.56 30.16 29.80
C SER A 137 0.39 28.65 29.65
N GLY A 138 1.48 27.89 29.54
CA GLY A 138 1.61 26.50 30.03
C GLY A 138 0.52 25.47 29.66
N LEU A 139 -0.35 25.73 28.69
CA LEU A 139 -1.46 24.86 28.35
C LEU A 139 -0.99 23.90 27.26
N SER A 140 -0.62 22.70 27.68
CA SER A 140 -0.45 21.57 26.76
C SER A 140 -1.84 21.22 26.20
N ILE A 141 -2.19 21.80 25.05
CA ILE A 141 -3.35 21.36 24.28
C ILE A 141 -2.95 20.03 23.66
N ARG A 142 -3.19 18.93 24.37
CA ARG A 142 -3.20 17.60 23.75
C ARG A 142 -4.43 17.56 22.86
N PRO A 143 -4.30 17.36 21.53
CA PRO A 143 -5.47 17.13 20.69
C PRO A 143 -6.23 15.94 21.27
N GLN A 144 -7.45 16.15 21.74
CA GLN A 144 -8.27 15.04 22.19
C GLN A 144 -8.70 14.23 20.97
N PRO A 145 -8.60 12.88 21.01
CA PRO A 145 -9.11 12.06 19.92
C PRO A 145 -10.62 12.30 19.81
N ARG A 146 -11.06 12.82 18.67
CA ARG A 146 -12.48 12.98 18.36
C ARG A 146 -13.13 11.60 18.29
N ASN A 147 -14.41 11.51 18.65
CA ASN A 147 -15.22 10.36 18.29
C ASN A 147 -15.25 10.22 16.77
N GLN A 148 -14.90 9.04 16.25
CA GLN A 148 -14.97 8.74 14.82
C GLN A 148 -16.40 8.83 14.32
N GLU A 149 -16.57 9.44 13.15
CA GLU A 149 -17.87 9.50 12.47
C GLU A 149 -18.23 8.12 11.88
N GLU A 150 -19.52 7.84 11.69
CA GLU A 150 -19.98 6.52 11.23
C GLU A 150 -19.39 6.14 9.85
N TRP A 151 -19.25 7.11 8.93
CA TRP A 151 -18.65 6.85 7.63
C TRP A 151 -17.15 6.51 7.71
N GLU A 152 -16.42 7.04 8.71
CA GLU A 152 -15.00 6.71 8.93
C GLU A 152 -14.85 5.26 9.39
N LYS A 153 -15.78 4.79 10.25
CA LYS A 153 -15.82 3.40 10.68
C LYS A 153 -16.11 2.46 9.52
N GLU A 154 -17.07 2.82 8.66
CA GLU A 154 -17.41 2.04 7.46
C GLU A 154 -16.24 1.99 6.47
N LEU A 155 -15.57 3.12 6.24
CA LEU A 155 -14.36 3.21 5.41
C LEU A 155 -13.24 2.30 5.93
N VAL A 156 -12.99 2.32 7.25
CA VAL A 156 -11.98 1.45 7.89
C VAL A 156 -12.37 -0.02 7.77
N ALA A 157 -13.63 -0.36 7.98
CA ALA A 157 -14.13 -1.72 7.84
C ALA A 157 -13.97 -2.23 6.39
N ALA A 158 -14.33 -1.43 5.39
CA ALA A 158 -14.19 -1.76 3.98
C ALA A 158 -12.73 -1.98 3.57
N ARG A 159 -11.81 -1.12 4.07
CA ARG A 159 -10.37 -1.30 3.86
C ARG A 159 -9.90 -2.65 4.41
N ILE A 160 -10.22 -2.93 5.67
CA ILE A 160 -9.79 -4.17 6.35
C ILE A 160 -10.34 -5.38 5.59
N LEU A 161 -11.61 -5.34 5.20
CA LEU A 161 -12.25 -6.40 4.45
C LEU A 161 -11.54 -6.68 3.12
N ALA A 162 -11.24 -5.64 2.32
CA ALA A 162 -10.50 -5.78 1.06
C ALA A 162 -9.08 -6.36 1.27
N GLU A 163 -8.36 -5.88 2.29
CA GLU A 163 -7.05 -6.42 2.64
C GLU A 163 -7.12 -7.88 3.10
N GLN A 164 -8.16 -8.29 3.84
CA GLN A 164 -8.33 -9.68 4.26
C GLN A 164 -8.73 -10.59 3.09
N ARG A 165 -9.63 -10.14 2.21
CA ARG A 165 -10.04 -10.83 0.98
C ARG A 165 -8.85 -11.20 0.10
N SER A 166 -7.85 -10.32 0.04
CA SER A 166 -6.68 -10.53 -0.82
C SER A 166 -5.89 -11.81 -0.53
N PHE A 167 -5.94 -12.35 0.70
CA PHE A 167 -5.29 -13.62 1.07
C PHE A 167 -6.01 -14.87 0.51
N PHE A 168 -7.20 -14.68 -0.06
CA PHE A 168 -8.08 -15.72 -0.60
C PHE A 168 -8.36 -15.54 -2.10
N VAL A 169 -7.74 -14.54 -2.73
CA VAL A 169 -7.93 -14.21 -4.15
C VAL A 169 -6.56 -14.22 -4.83
N CYS A 170 -6.43 -14.98 -5.92
CA CYS A 170 -5.19 -15.06 -6.68
C CYS A 170 -4.82 -13.68 -7.25
N GLU A 171 -3.62 -13.21 -6.93
CA GLU A 171 -3.12 -11.89 -7.36
C GLU A 171 -3.01 -11.77 -8.90
N ARG A 172 -2.80 -12.89 -9.61
CA ARG A 172 -2.62 -12.90 -11.08
C ARG A 172 -3.91 -12.96 -11.89
N CYS A 173 -4.96 -13.61 -11.38
CA CYS A 173 -6.16 -13.87 -12.19
C CYS A 173 -7.49 -13.59 -11.48
N GLY A 174 -7.48 -13.26 -10.19
CA GLY A 174 -8.67 -12.92 -9.43
C GLY A 174 -9.57 -14.10 -9.06
N GLN A 175 -9.21 -15.33 -9.45
CA GLN A 175 -9.91 -16.54 -9.02
C GLN A 175 -9.58 -16.90 -7.57
N PRO A 176 -10.36 -17.76 -6.90
CA PRO A 176 -10.07 -18.21 -5.54
C PRO A 176 -8.61 -18.72 -5.40
N GLY A 177 -7.91 -18.18 -4.41
CA GLY A 177 -6.50 -18.44 -4.13
C GLY A 177 -6.26 -18.75 -2.65
N ARG A 178 -5.01 -19.04 -2.33
CA ARG A 178 -4.55 -19.21 -0.94
C ARG A 178 -3.21 -18.53 -0.78
N LEU A 179 -2.92 -18.01 0.41
CA LEU A 179 -1.58 -17.54 0.72
C LEU A 179 -0.60 -18.70 0.62
N ARG A 180 0.51 -18.45 -0.06
CA ARG A 180 1.56 -19.43 -0.29
C ARG A 180 2.93 -18.85 -0.01
N VAL A 181 3.89 -19.74 0.17
CA VAL A 181 5.31 -19.41 0.29
C VAL A 181 6.12 -20.25 -0.67
N ARG A 182 7.07 -19.61 -1.36
CA ARG A 182 8.10 -20.28 -2.17
C ARG A 182 9.41 -19.53 -2.05
N ASP A 183 10.48 -20.26 -1.75
CA ASP A 183 11.83 -19.69 -1.60
C ASP A 183 11.88 -18.49 -0.63
N GLY A 184 11.02 -18.50 0.39
CA GLY A 184 10.91 -17.42 1.39
C GLY A 184 10.01 -16.24 0.98
N PHE A 185 9.50 -16.21 -0.25
CA PHE A 185 8.60 -15.17 -0.74
C PHE A 185 7.14 -15.59 -0.58
N TYR A 186 6.34 -14.70 0.00
CA TYR A 186 4.91 -14.90 0.22
C TYR A 186 4.11 -14.26 -0.91
N PHE A 187 3.10 -14.97 -1.40
CA PHE A 187 2.21 -14.50 -2.47
C PHE A 187 0.87 -15.25 -2.42
N THR A 188 -0.22 -14.66 -2.92
CA THR A 188 -1.52 -15.35 -2.94
C THR A 188 -1.87 -15.81 -4.35
N ALA A 189 -2.01 -17.13 -4.53
CA ALA A 189 -2.28 -17.72 -5.83
C ALA A 189 -3.20 -18.95 -5.79
N CYS A 190 -3.91 -19.17 -6.90
CA CYS A 190 -4.59 -20.42 -7.20
C CYS A 190 -3.58 -21.53 -7.56
N ASP A 191 -3.99 -22.79 -7.62
CA ASP A 191 -3.09 -23.92 -7.91
C ASP A 191 -2.38 -23.78 -9.28
N ALA A 192 -3.08 -23.21 -10.27
CA ALA A 192 -2.50 -22.98 -11.60
C ALA A 192 -1.34 -21.97 -11.56
N HIS A 193 -1.49 -20.88 -10.79
CA HIS A 193 -0.46 -19.84 -10.65
C HIS A 193 0.52 -20.08 -9.49
N ALA A 194 0.29 -21.12 -8.69
CA ALA A 194 1.22 -21.55 -7.66
C ALA A 194 2.43 -22.30 -8.21
N THR A 195 2.41 -22.68 -9.51
CA THR A 195 3.48 -23.45 -10.13
C THR A 195 4.49 -22.54 -10.81
N GLN A 196 5.77 -22.70 -10.48
CA GLN A 196 6.90 -22.15 -11.23
C GLN A 196 7.90 -23.28 -11.46
N ASP A 197 8.33 -23.47 -12.71
CA ASP A 197 9.26 -24.54 -13.12
C ASP A 197 8.80 -25.94 -12.68
N GLY A 198 7.48 -26.17 -12.61
CA GLY A 198 6.86 -27.42 -12.20
C GLY A 198 6.73 -27.65 -10.68
N LYS A 199 7.20 -26.71 -9.84
CA LYS A 199 7.08 -26.80 -8.36
C LYS A 199 5.92 -25.95 -7.83
N ILE A 200 5.04 -26.57 -7.06
CA ILE A 200 3.91 -25.91 -6.39
C ILE A 200 4.38 -25.29 -5.08
N ALA A 201 4.03 -24.02 -4.85
CA ALA A 201 4.30 -23.32 -3.59
C ALA A 201 3.46 -23.86 -2.41
N GLU A 202 4.07 -23.89 -1.22
CA GLU A 202 3.46 -24.40 0.02
C GLU A 202 2.35 -23.47 0.51
N ILE A 203 1.28 -24.03 1.06
CA ILE A 203 0.15 -23.25 1.60
C ILE A 203 0.51 -22.75 3.00
N VAL A 204 0.26 -21.47 3.24
CA VAL A 204 0.42 -20.84 4.55
C VAL A 204 -0.97 -20.69 5.18
N GLU A 205 -1.19 -21.36 6.30
CA GLU A 205 -2.41 -21.15 7.08
C GLU A 205 -2.33 -19.82 7.83
N VAL A 206 -3.06 -18.81 7.36
CA VAL A 206 -3.16 -17.53 8.05
C VAL A 206 -4.44 -17.51 8.88
N GLN A 207 -4.28 -17.37 10.20
CA GLN A 207 -5.40 -17.06 11.11
C GLN A 207 -5.15 -15.71 11.79
N SER A 208 -5.16 -14.64 11.00
CA SER A 208 -5.02 -13.28 11.54
C SER A 208 -6.31 -12.89 12.25
N VAL A 209 -6.23 -12.74 13.58
CA VAL A 209 -7.29 -12.09 14.36
C VAL A 209 -6.92 -10.62 14.51
N ILE A 210 -7.77 -9.75 13.99
CA ILE A 210 -7.57 -8.30 13.95
C ILE A 210 -8.51 -7.64 14.96
N ARG A 211 -8.12 -6.49 15.51
CA ARG A 211 -9.02 -5.69 16.36
C ARG A 211 -9.70 -4.60 15.54
N ILE A 212 -11.03 -4.57 15.56
CA ILE A 212 -11.85 -3.53 14.96
C ILE A 212 -12.80 -3.03 16.04
N ASP A 213 -12.77 -1.73 16.35
CA ASP A 213 -13.62 -1.12 17.39
C ASP A 213 -13.60 -1.88 18.74
N GLY A 214 -12.40 -2.30 19.17
CA GLY A 214 -12.20 -3.08 20.40
C GLY A 214 -12.60 -4.57 20.32
N ARG A 215 -13.30 -4.99 19.26
CA ARG A 215 -13.73 -6.39 19.04
C ARG A 215 -12.68 -7.19 18.30
N ARG A 216 -12.63 -8.50 18.56
CA ARG A 216 -11.71 -9.42 17.89
C ARG A 216 -12.42 -10.00 16.68
N MET A 217 -11.93 -9.66 15.50
CA MET A 217 -12.53 -10.06 14.23
C MET A 217 -11.58 -11.00 13.48
N LYS A 218 -12.15 -11.98 12.78
CA LYS A 218 -11.46 -12.85 11.83
C LYS A 218 -12.23 -12.80 10.52
N TYR A 219 -11.52 -12.85 9.40
CA TYR A 219 -12.17 -12.96 8.10
C TYR A 219 -12.67 -14.40 7.87
N ASP A 220 -13.93 -14.52 7.46
CA ASP A 220 -14.58 -15.76 7.04
C ASP A 220 -14.69 -15.76 5.52
N ALA A 221 -13.91 -16.62 4.86
CA ALA A 221 -13.85 -16.69 3.41
C ALA A 221 -15.11 -17.30 2.77
N GLU A 222 -15.91 -18.08 3.51
CA GLU A 222 -17.16 -18.65 2.98
C GLU A 222 -18.27 -17.60 2.97
N ARG A 223 -18.29 -16.72 3.97
CA ARG A 223 -19.27 -15.63 4.10
C ARG A 223 -18.83 -14.33 3.43
N ASP A 224 -17.54 -14.22 3.12
CA ASP A 224 -16.92 -13.01 2.58
C ASP A 224 -17.06 -11.79 3.51
N GLU A 225 -16.94 -12.04 4.82
CA GLU A 225 -17.24 -11.08 5.89
C GLU A 225 -16.26 -11.17 7.07
N MET A 226 -16.15 -10.07 7.84
CA MET A 226 -15.44 -10.08 9.12
C MET A 226 -16.37 -10.60 10.22
N VAL A 227 -16.05 -11.75 10.81
CA VAL A 227 -16.81 -12.35 11.90
C VAL A 227 -16.13 -12.14 13.25
N GLU A 228 -16.91 -11.87 14.29
CA GLU A 228 -16.39 -11.73 15.66
C GLU A 228 -15.98 -13.10 16.21
N VAL A 229 -14.81 -13.17 16.84
CA VAL A 229 -14.27 -14.40 17.44
C VAL A 229 -14.10 -14.26 18.95
N GLU A 230 -14.66 -15.23 19.68
CA GLU A 230 -14.57 -15.26 21.13
C GLU A 230 -13.13 -15.36 21.64
N ARG A 231 -12.90 -14.86 22.85
CA ARG A 231 -11.62 -14.98 23.55
C ARG A 231 -11.41 -16.44 23.91
N ILE A 232 -10.39 -17.08 23.33
CA ILE A 232 -9.92 -18.38 23.82
C ILE A 232 -9.44 -18.14 25.25
N LEU A 233 -10.28 -18.47 26.24
CA LEU A 233 -9.88 -18.56 27.63
C LEU A 233 -8.86 -19.70 27.70
N ARG A 234 -7.56 -19.37 27.71
CA ARG A 234 -6.54 -20.37 28.08
C ARG A 234 -6.90 -20.83 29.48
N ARG A 235 -7.43 -22.06 29.61
CA ARG A 235 -7.46 -22.75 30.90
C ARG A 235 -6.00 -22.86 31.35
N SER A 236 -5.66 -22.12 32.39
CA SER A 236 -4.43 -22.28 33.13
C SER A 236 -4.31 -23.75 33.50
N LYS A 237 -3.23 -24.43 33.07
CA LYS A 237 -2.88 -25.72 33.67
C LYS A 237 -2.62 -25.44 35.16
N ALA A 238 -3.41 -26.10 36.01
CA ALA A 238 -3.18 -26.22 37.44
C ALA A 238 -1.87 -26.96 37.72
#